data_AF-A0A2V9LXY2-F1
#
_entry.id   AF-A0A2V9LXY2-F1
#
_cell.length_a   1.000
_cell.length_b   1.000
_cell.length_c   1.000
_cell.angle_alpha   90.00
_cell.angle_beta   90.00
_cell.angle_gamma   90.00
#
_symmetry.space_group_name_H-M   'P 1'
#
loop_
_entity.id
_entity.type
_entity.pdbx_description
1 polymer ?
#
loop_
_entity_poly.entity_id
_entity_poly.type
_entity_poly.pdbx_seq_one_letter_code
_entity_poly.pdbx_strand_id
1 'polypeptide(L)'
;MCLLLLLLGSAAGEAGAATVRPMTLEELVRESQCVVYGRSVGSRSFWDPVTSTIWTETEFLVLDAPKGEVGRTVRITEPGGILGNTGHL
;
A
#
# COMPACT_ATOMS: atom_id res chain seq x y z
N MET A 1 9.83 -7.52 -42.02
CA MET A 1 8.51 -7.35 -41.38
C MET A 1 8.26 -8.35 -40.24
N CYS A 2 8.57 -9.65 -40.40
CA CYS A 2 8.40 -10.64 -39.31
C CYS A 2 9.33 -10.42 -38.10
N LEU A 3 10.58 -9.97 -38.30
CA LEU A 3 11.54 -9.80 -37.19
C LEU A 3 11.12 -8.68 -36.21
N LEU A 4 10.49 -7.62 -36.73
CA LEU A 4 10.01 -6.49 -35.93
C LEU A 4 8.84 -6.91 -35.02
N LEU A 5 7.96 -7.79 -35.50
CA LEU A 5 6.82 -8.34 -34.74
C LEU A 5 7.26 -9.28 -33.61
N LEU A 6 8.35 -10.04 -33.81
CA LEU A 6 8.93 -10.91 -32.77
C LEU A 6 9.62 -10.12 -31.64
N LEU A 7 10.20 -8.96 -31.95
CA LEU A 7 10.82 -8.07 -30.97
C LEU A 7 9.79 -7.29 -30.12
N LEU A 8 8.59 -7.02 -30.66
CA LEU A 8 7.51 -6.34 -29.93
C LEU A 8 6.80 -7.25 -28.91
N GLY A 9 6.75 -8.57 -29.17
CA GLY A 9 6.09 -9.53 -28.27
C GLY A 9 6.86 -9.86 -26.99
N SER A 10 8.17 -9.61 -26.97
CA SER A 10 9.05 -9.91 -25.83
C SER A 10 9.14 -8.77 -24.80
N ALA A 11 8.52 -7.62 -25.09
CA ALA A 11 8.44 -6.47 -24.18
C ALA A 11 7.15 -6.44 -23.35
N ALA A 12 6.31 -7.47 -23.42
CA ALA A 12 5.18 -7.66 -22.53
C ALA A 12 5.68 -8.10 -21.14
N GLY A 13 6.31 -7.17 -20.43
CA GLY A 13 6.62 -7.35 -19.02
C GLY A 13 5.32 -7.53 -18.23
N GLU A 14 5.35 -8.42 -17.25
CA GLU A 14 4.26 -8.55 -16.28
C GLU A 14 4.11 -7.21 -15.54
N ALA A 15 3.16 -6.39 -15.99
CA ALA A 15 2.71 -5.26 -15.20
C ALA A 15 2.00 -5.85 -13.99
N GLY A 16 2.71 -5.95 -12.87
CA GLY A 16 2.15 -6.37 -11.59
C GLY A 16 1.07 -5.38 -11.15
N ALA A 17 -0.15 -5.59 -11.62
CA ALA A 17 -1.30 -4.83 -11.17
C ALA A 17 -1.61 -5.24 -9.72
N ALA A 18 -1.69 -4.26 -8.82
CA ALA A 18 -2.18 -4.51 -7.47
C ALA A 18 -3.61 -5.06 -7.57
N THR A 19 -3.83 -6.28 -7.07
CA THR A 19 -5.17 -6.87 -7.04
C THR A 19 -5.80 -6.57 -5.69
N VAL A 20 -6.96 -5.88 -5.70
CA VAL A 20 -7.76 -5.67 -4.49
C VAL A 20 -8.81 -6.76 -4.44
N ARG A 21 -8.75 -7.60 -3.40
CA ARG A 21 -9.79 -8.60 -3.13
C ARG A 21 -10.84 -8.00 -2.19
N PRO A 22 -12.13 -8.03 -2.55
CA PRO A 22 -13.20 -7.68 -1.61
C PRO A 22 -13.16 -8.63 -0.40
N MET A 23 -13.32 -8.07 0.79
CA MET A 23 -13.42 -8.82 2.06
C MET A 23 -14.52 -8.20 2.93
N THR A 24 -15.23 -9.03 3.70
CA THR A 24 -16.13 -8.53 4.74
C THR A 24 -15.34 -8.00 5.93
N LEU A 25 -16.00 -7.27 6.84
CA LEU A 25 -15.35 -6.80 8.06
C LEU A 25 -14.85 -7.98 8.91
N GLU A 26 -15.65 -9.04 9.02
CA GLU A 26 -15.31 -10.25 9.77
C GLU A 26 -14.08 -10.94 9.17
N GLU A 27 -13.97 -10.98 7.84
CA GLU A 27 -12.80 -11.49 7.15
C GLU A 27 -11.57 -10.61 7.41
N LEU A 28 -11.69 -9.29 7.28
CA LEU A 28 -10.60 -8.35 7.58
C LEU A 28 -10.11 -8.51 9.03
N VAL A 29 -11.03 -8.54 10.00
CA VAL A 29 -10.68 -8.73 11.42
C VAL A 29 -10.03 -10.09 11.65
N ARG A 30 -10.49 -11.14 10.98
CA ARG A 30 -9.92 -12.50 11.11
C ARG A 30 -8.50 -12.59 10.56
N GLU A 31 -8.27 -12.06 9.36
CA GLU A 31 -6.99 -12.16 8.64
C GLU A 31 -5.93 -11.16 9.16
N SER A 32 -6.35 -10.05 9.77
CA SER A 32 -5.42 -9.04 10.28
C SER A 32 -4.60 -9.54 11.46
N GLN A 33 -3.30 -9.24 11.50
CA GLN A 33 -2.45 -9.56 12.66
C GLN A 33 -2.83 -8.75 13.90
N CYS A 34 -3.27 -7.51 13.71
CA CYS A 34 -3.78 -6.64 14.77
C CYS A 34 -4.96 -5.79 14.29
N VAL A 35 -5.77 -5.31 15.24
CA VAL A 35 -6.84 -4.33 15.02
C VAL A 35 -6.67 -3.26 16.09
N VAL A 36 -6.57 -2.00 15.67
CA VAL A 36 -6.33 -0.87 16.57
C VAL A 36 -7.40 0.20 16.38
N TYR A 37 -7.79 0.82 17.48
CA TYR A 37 -8.47 2.11 17.48
C TYR A 37 -7.45 3.17 17.86
N GLY A 38 -7.28 4.17 17.02
CA GLY A 38 -6.21 5.14 17.17
C GLY A 38 -6.51 6.49 16.55
N ARG A 39 -5.63 7.44 16.81
CA ARG A 39 -5.66 8.77 16.20
C ARG A 39 -4.48 8.94 15.27
N SER A 40 -4.73 9.34 14.02
CA SER A 40 -3.64 9.74 13.13
C SER A 40 -2.94 10.98 13.69
N VAL A 41 -1.61 10.92 13.76
CA VAL A 41 -0.76 12.02 14.28
C VAL A 41 0.09 12.67 13.19
N GLY A 42 0.19 12.03 12.02
CA GLY A 42 0.91 12.58 10.87
C GLY A 42 0.88 11.62 9.69
N SER A 43 1.06 12.16 8.49
CA SER A 43 1.17 11.39 7.26
C SER A 43 2.18 12.05 6.33
N ARG A 44 2.94 11.24 5.59
CA ARG A 44 3.87 11.71 4.56
C ARG A 44 3.87 10.77 3.37
N SER A 45 3.90 11.33 2.17
CA SER A 45 4.14 10.57 0.95
C SER A 45 5.60 10.68 0.53
N PHE A 46 6.16 9.59 0.00
CA PHE A 46 7.53 9.55 -0.53
C PHE A 46 7.58 8.65 -1.77
N TRP A 47 8.50 8.97 -2.69
CA TRP A 47 8.80 8.10 -3.81
C TRP A 47 9.73 6.98 -3.37
N ASP A 48 9.37 5.73 -3.67
CA ASP A 48 10.27 4.59 -3.52
C ASP A 48 10.83 4.20 -4.89
N PRO A 49 12.16 4.32 -5.11
CA PRO A 49 12.79 3.92 -6.37
C PRO A 49 12.75 2.42 -6.62
N VAL A 50 12.59 1.58 -5.58
CA VAL A 50 12.59 0.12 -5.72
C VAL A 50 11.28 -0.35 -6.35
N THR A 51 10.15 0.08 -5.81
CA THR A 51 8.83 -0.24 -6.38
C THR A 51 8.41 0.71 -7.49
N SER A 52 9.17 1.79 -7.73
CA SER A 52 8.81 2.87 -8.66
C SER A 52 7.38 3.38 -8.43
N THR A 53 7.03 3.57 -7.15
CA THR A 53 5.68 3.94 -6.69
C THR A 53 5.79 4.98 -5.59
N ILE A 54 4.76 5.83 -5.48
CA ILE A 54 4.60 6.71 -4.33
C ILE A 54 3.99 5.88 -3.21
N TRP A 55 4.59 5.93 -2.03
CA TRP A 55 4.02 5.34 -0.83
C TRP A 55 3.61 6.45 0.12
N THR A 56 2.47 6.26 0.79
CA THR A 56 2.05 7.12 1.89
C THR A 56 2.17 6.36 3.18
N GLU A 57 2.81 7.00 4.14
CA GLU A 57 2.99 6.46 5.45
C GLU A 57 2.30 7.34 6.47
N THR A 58 1.40 6.72 7.23
CA THR A 58 0.61 7.38 8.25
C THR A 58 0.93 6.79 9.60
N GLU A 59 1.23 7.67 10.56
CA GLU A 59 1.47 7.30 11.95
C GLU A 59 0.20 7.51 12.78
N PHE A 60 -0.08 6.54 13.64
CA PHE A 60 -1.22 6.55 14.54
C PHE A 60 -0.75 6.37 15.99
N LEU A 61 -1.27 7.19 16.89
CA LEU A 61 -1.27 6.92 18.32
C LEU A 61 -2.37 5.89 18.61
N VAL A 62 -2.00 4.76 19.22
CA VAL A 62 -2.94 3.70 19.61
C VAL A 62 -3.68 4.12 20.88
N LEU A 63 -5.01 4.10 20.82
CA LEU A 63 -5.90 4.39 21.95
C LEU A 63 -6.48 3.10 22.54
N ASP A 64 -6.73 2.10 21.69
CA ASP A 64 -7.14 0.74 22.07
C ASP A 64 -6.66 -0.27 21.00
N ALA A 65 -6.48 -1.52 21.40
CA ALA A 65 -5.99 -2.61 20.55
C ALA A 65 -6.85 -3.87 20.76
N PRO A 66 -8.07 -3.93 20.20
CA PRO A 66 -8.98 -5.07 20.39
C PRO A 66 -8.46 -6.40 19.83
N LYS A 67 -7.45 -6.40 18.95
CA LYS A 67 -6.77 -7.61 18.49
C LYS A 67 -5.27 -7.38 18.34
N GLY A 68 -4.48 -8.34 18.84
CA GLY A 68 -3.02 -8.35 18.70
C GLY A 68 -2.31 -7.45 19.72
N GLU A 69 -1.00 -7.63 19.83
CA GLU A 69 -0.14 -6.81 20.68
C GLU A 69 0.60 -5.79 19.81
N VAL A 70 0.44 -4.51 20.14
CA VAL A 70 1.07 -3.40 19.42
C VAL A 70 1.63 -2.37 20.41
N GLY A 71 2.61 -1.60 19.95
CA GLY A 71 3.14 -0.49 20.74
C GLY A 71 2.15 0.68 20.87
N ARG A 72 2.59 1.74 21.56
CA ARG A 72 1.80 2.98 21.70
C ARG A 72 1.55 3.70 20.37
N THR A 73 2.34 3.39 19.35
CA THR A 73 2.25 3.97 18.02
C THR A 73 2.33 2.87 16.98
N VAL A 74 1.57 3.00 15.89
CA VAL A 74 1.68 2.14 14.70
C VAL A 74 1.91 3.01 13.47
N ARG A 75 2.70 2.50 12.53
CA ARG A 75 2.93 3.11 11.23
C ARG A 75 2.35 2.19 10.16
N ILE A 76 1.49 2.77 9.33
CA ILE A 76 0.82 2.08 8.23
C ILE A 76 1.37 2.67 6.93
N THR A 77 1.84 1.82 6.04
CA THR A 77 2.39 2.20 4.74
C THR A 77 1.50 1.63 3.65
N GLU A 78 0.92 2.52 2.84
CA GLU A 78 -0.03 2.19 1.79
C GLU A 78 0.49 2.73 0.44
N PRO A 79 0.30 1.99 -0.66
CA PRO A 79 0.66 2.49 -1.97
C PRO A 79 -0.22 3.69 -2.33
N GLY A 80 0.32 4.61 -3.12
CA GLY A 80 -0.31 5.85 -3.51
C GLY A 80 0.06 7.04 -2.62
N GLY A 81 -0.47 8.20 -2.97
CA GLY A 81 -0.18 9.47 -2.30
C GLY A 81 0.06 10.63 -3.24
N ILE A 82 0.50 11.75 -2.68
CA ILE A 82 0.81 12.97 -3.43
C ILE A 82 2.21 13.45 -3.06
N LEU A 83 3.08 13.57 -4.07
CA LEU A 83 4.40 14.16 -3.95
C LEU A 83 4.46 15.45 -4.78
N GLY A 84 4.44 16.60 -4.11
CA GLY A 84 4.35 17.90 -4.79
C GLY A 84 3.06 18.00 -5.61
N ASN A 85 3.19 18.03 -6.94
CA ASN A 85 2.06 18.12 -7.88
C ASN A 85 1.74 16.77 -8.56
N THR A 86 2.39 15.68 -8.15
CA THR A 86 2.22 14.34 -8.73
C THR A 86 1.45 13.46 -7.77
N GLY A 87 0.28 12.95 -8.20
CA GLY A 87 -0.51 11.98 -7.46
C GLY A 87 -0.42 10.59 -8.08
N HIS A 88 -0.45 9.55 -7.23
CA HIS A 88 -0.57 8.15 -7.62
C HIS A 88 -1.65 7.52 -6.73
N LEU A 89 -2.57 6.75 -7.32
CA LEU A 89 -3.60 5.97 -6.63
C LEU A 89 -3.12 4.53 -6.43
#